data_AF-A0A2Z6LX06-F1
#
_entry.id   AF-A0A2Z6LX06-F1
#
_cell.length_a   1.000
_cell.length_b   1.000
_cell.length_c   1.000
_cell.angle_alpha   90.00
_cell.angle_beta   90.00
_cell.angle_gamma   90.00
#
_symmetry.space_group_name_H-M   'P 1'
#
loop_
_entity.id
_entity.type
_entity.pdbx_description
1 polymer ?
#
loop_
_entity_poly.entity_id
_entity_poly.type
_entity_poly.pdbx_seq_one_letter_code
_entity_poly.pdbx_strand_id
1 'polypeptide(L)'
;MTLFFVLDFLIWVYEKFSFLFFVFRYSRYKEWKIAAHRRVVLRKKSQIAEHHRKLLLFHTQVSLEKSKAIDISFELSHLRRIREASVALNVWQPEDVRGSQKQMVEQCVVPAESRIRALEMELRLFKQQILWLEKSHRDEKRRLDTAKEELEYMKYHPLRKNGHSIKRKKLKICHSSFGS
;
A
#
# COMPACT_ATOMS: atom_id res chain seq x y z
N MET A 1 -74.65 10.66 10.53
CA MET A 1 -73.68 11.68 10.05
C MET A 1 -72.39 11.69 10.87
N THR A 2 -72.43 11.66 12.20
CA THR A 2 -71.23 11.72 13.07
C THR A 2 -70.26 10.53 12.94
N LEU A 3 -70.76 9.30 12.80
CA LEU A 3 -69.93 8.10 12.63
C LEU A 3 -69.06 8.11 11.35
N PHE A 4 -69.55 8.71 10.27
CA PHE A 4 -68.84 8.79 9.00
C PHE A 4 -67.65 9.76 9.10
N PHE A 5 -67.86 10.94 9.71
CA PHE A 5 -66.78 11.90 9.98
C PHE A 5 -65.72 11.35 10.94
N VAL A 6 -66.11 10.54 11.93
CA VAL A 6 -65.16 9.92 12.86
C VAL A 6 -64.33 8.84 12.16
N LEU A 7 -64.95 8.03 11.29
CA LEU A 7 -64.25 7.03 10.48
C LEU A 7 -63.29 7.67 9.47
N ASP A 8 -63.73 8.70 8.75
CA ASP A 8 -62.86 9.45 7.81
C ASP A 8 -61.68 10.12 8.52
N PHE A 9 -61.90 10.67 9.72
CA PHE A 9 -60.83 11.23 10.54
C PHE A 9 -59.83 10.16 11.01
N LEU A 10 -60.31 8.99 11.46
CA LEU A 10 -59.45 7.87 11.85
C LEU A 10 -58.66 7.30 10.66
N ILE A 11 -59.27 7.21 9.49
CA ILE A 11 -58.59 6.81 8.24
C ILE A 11 -57.51 7.82 7.88
N TRP A 12 -57.81 9.12 7.93
CA TRP A 12 -56.84 10.18 7.66
C TRP A 12 -55.66 10.16 8.64
N VAL A 13 -55.93 9.97 9.94
CA VAL A 13 -54.88 9.84 10.97
C VAL A 13 -54.02 8.59 10.71
N TYR A 14 -54.64 7.46 10.39
CA TYR A 14 -53.92 6.23 10.07
C TYR A 14 -53.05 6.37 8.82
N GLU A 15 -53.56 7.01 7.76
CA GLU A 15 -52.83 7.24 6.52
C GLU A 15 -51.62 8.18 6.75
N LYS A 16 -51.81 9.26 7.50
CA LYS A 16 -50.73 10.16 7.94
C LYS A 16 -49.67 9.45 8.76
N PHE A 17 -50.08 8.63 9.73
CA PHE A 17 -49.17 7.90 10.61
C PHE A 17 -48.39 6.83 9.83
N SER A 18 -49.08 6.09 8.95
CA SER A 18 -48.49 5.09 8.04
C SER A 18 -47.44 5.72 7.12
N PHE A 19 -47.75 6.88 6.53
CA PHE A 19 -46.81 7.63 5.70
C PHE A 19 -45.58 8.10 6.50
N LEU A 20 -45.77 8.67 7.69
CA LEU A 20 -44.67 9.12 8.54
C LEU A 20 -43.75 7.97 8.95
N PHE A 21 -44.34 6.82 9.33
CA PHE A 21 -43.61 5.61 9.65
C PHE A 21 -42.82 5.09 8.45
N PHE A 22 -43.43 5.09 7.26
CA PHE A 22 -42.74 4.73 6.01
C PHE A 22 -41.53 5.63 5.73
N VAL A 23 -41.68 6.95 5.85
CA VAL A 23 -40.59 7.93 5.65
C VAL A 23 -39.47 7.73 6.65
N PHE A 24 -39.80 7.50 7.93
CA PHE A 24 -38.81 7.24 8.97
C PHE A 24 -38.02 5.96 8.68
N ARG A 25 -38.71 4.86 8.37
CA ARG A 25 -38.08 3.57 8.05
C ARG A 25 -37.18 3.67 6.81
N TYR A 26 -37.65 4.35 5.76
CA TYR A 26 -36.87 4.56 4.53
C TYR A 26 -35.62 5.43 4.79
N SER A 27 -35.75 6.48 5.58
CA SER A 27 -34.63 7.36 5.94
C SER A 27 -33.55 6.59 6.70
N ARG A 28 -33.94 5.83 7.73
CA ARG A 28 -33.03 4.97 8.49
C ARG A 28 -32.37 3.89 7.63
N TYR A 29 -33.12 3.26 6.73
CA TYR A 29 -32.58 2.27 5.79
C TYR A 29 -31.56 2.88 4.83
N LYS A 30 -31.84 4.09 4.31
CA LYS A 30 -30.94 4.82 3.43
C LYS A 30 -29.65 5.19 4.14
N GLU A 31 -29.73 5.75 5.34
CA GLU A 31 -28.56 6.07 6.18
C GLU A 31 -27.73 4.83 6.48
N TRP A 32 -28.38 3.73 6.85
CA TRP A 32 -27.71 2.45 7.08
C TRP A 32 -26.94 1.98 5.84
N LYS A 33 -27.54 2.04 4.65
CA LYS A 33 -26.85 1.69 3.39
C LYS A 33 -25.65 2.60 3.10
N ILE A 34 -25.80 3.92 3.30
CA ILE A 34 -24.71 4.88 3.10
C ILE A 34 -23.57 4.61 4.09
N ALA A 35 -23.89 4.38 5.37
CA ALA A 35 -22.92 4.08 6.40
C ALA A 35 -22.20 2.74 6.12
N ALA A 36 -22.94 1.71 5.70
CA ALA A 36 -22.37 0.43 5.30
C ALA A 36 -21.40 0.58 4.13
N HIS A 37 -21.79 1.30 3.08
CA HIS A 37 -20.92 1.60 1.96
C HIS A 37 -19.68 2.40 2.36
N ARG A 38 -19.84 3.45 3.19
CA ARG A 38 -18.72 4.24 3.73
C ARG A 38 -17.71 3.36 4.49
N ARG A 39 -18.17 2.40 5.28
CA ARG A 39 -17.29 1.44 5.97
C ARG A 39 -16.47 0.61 5.01
N VAL A 40 -17.09 0.08 3.94
CA VAL A 40 -16.38 -0.70 2.91
C VAL A 40 -15.31 0.14 2.22
N VAL A 41 -15.66 1.36 1.80
CA VAL A 41 -14.72 2.31 1.18
C VAL A 41 -13.55 2.63 2.11
N LEU A 42 -13.81 2.88 3.40
CA LEU A 42 -12.76 3.16 4.38
C LEU A 42 -11.84 1.95 4.60
N ARG A 43 -12.36 0.73 4.63
CA ARG A 43 -11.53 -0.49 4.71
C ARG A 43 -10.60 -0.62 3.52
N LYS A 44 -11.10 -0.36 2.30
CA LYS A 44 -10.28 -0.38 1.09
C LYS A 44 -9.21 0.72 1.10
N LYS A 45 -9.54 1.94 1.56
CA LYS A 45 -8.55 3.01 1.77
C LYS A 45 -7.48 2.63 2.80
N SER A 46 -7.87 1.98 3.89
CA SER A 46 -6.94 1.45 4.89
C SER A 46 -5.99 0.43 4.25
N GLN A 47 -6.51 -0.48 3.43
CA GLN A 47 -5.71 -1.45 2.70
C GLN A 47 -4.67 -0.78 1.78
N ILE A 48 -5.06 0.27 1.05
CA ILE A 48 -4.14 1.07 0.22
C ILE A 48 -3.03 1.70 1.07
N ALA A 49 -3.37 2.26 2.24
CA ALA A 49 -2.37 2.83 3.15
C ALA A 49 -1.37 1.78 3.65
N GLU A 50 -1.81 0.56 3.94
CA GLU A 50 -0.93 -0.56 4.30
C GLU A 50 0.01 -0.95 3.15
N HIS A 51 -0.49 -1.02 1.92
CA HIS A 51 0.36 -1.27 0.75
C HIS A 51 1.44 -0.19 0.59
N HIS A 52 1.10 1.08 0.81
CA HIS A 52 2.08 2.17 0.83
C HIS A 52 3.15 1.99 1.92
N ARG A 53 2.76 1.62 3.15
CA ARG A 53 3.70 1.34 4.25
C ARG A 53 4.67 0.22 3.88
N LYS A 54 4.17 -0.87 3.29
CA LYS A 54 5.01 -1.99 2.86
C LYS A 54 5.99 -1.59 1.76
N LEU A 55 5.57 -0.78 0.79
CA LEU A 55 6.48 -0.27 -0.25
C LEU A 55 7.62 0.55 0.35
N LEU A 56 7.32 1.41 1.33
CA LEU A 56 8.35 2.17 2.04
C LEU A 56 9.31 1.25 2.80
N LEU A 57 8.80 0.21 3.47
CA LEU A 57 9.63 -0.79 4.15
C LEU A 57 10.56 -1.52 3.18
N PHE A 58 10.05 -1.96 2.02
CA PHE A 58 10.92 -2.59 1.03
C PHE A 58 11.98 -1.62 0.50
N HIS A 59 11.62 -0.37 0.28
CA HIS A 59 12.58 0.65 -0.17
C HIS A 59 13.71 0.85 0.85
N THR A 60 13.38 1.01 2.14
CA THR A 60 14.39 1.21 3.20
C THR A 60 15.26 -0.03 3.37
N GLN A 61 14.68 -1.23 3.30
CA GLN A 61 15.43 -2.49 3.34
C GLN A 61 16.39 -2.61 2.16
N VAL A 62 15.94 -2.34 0.93
CA VAL A 62 16.81 -2.38 -0.25
C VAL A 62 17.96 -1.38 -0.12
N SER A 63 17.71 -0.16 0.37
CA SER A 63 18.78 0.82 0.58
C SER A 63 19.80 0.35 1.63
N LEU A 64 19.33 -0.28 2.71
CA LEU A 64 20.18 -0.80 3.78
C LEU A 64 21.03 -1.99 3.30
N GLU A 65 20.44 -2.93 2.56
CA GLU A 65 21.21 -4.06 2.04
C GLU A 65 22.22 -3.62 0.97
N LYS A 66 21.90 -2.56 0.20
CA LYS A 66 22.86 -1.95 -0.73
C LYS A 66 24.03 -1.28 -0.01
N SER A 67 23.80 -0.56 1.09
CA SER A 67 24.90 0.07 1.84
C SER A 67 25.82 -0.99 2.44
N LYS A 68 25.28 -2.04 3.07
CA LYS A 68 26.08 -3.16 3.60
C LYS A 68 26.90 -3.84 2.50
N ALA A 69 26.31 -4.06 1.33
CA ALA A 69 27.02 -4.66 0.21
C ALA A 69 28.19 -3.78 -0.28
N ILE A 70 28.03 -2.44 -0.24
CA ILE A 70 29.12 -1.50 -0.56
C ILE A 70 30.23 -1.61 0.48
N ASP A 71 29.91 -1.61 1.78
CA ASP A 71 30.90 -1.71 2.86
C ASP A 71 31.71 -3.01 2.75
N ILE A 72 31.04 -4.12 2.50
CA ILE A 72 31.69 -5.42 2.29
C ILE A 72 32.52 -5.44 1.00
N SER A 73 32.06 -4.80 -0.06
CA SER A 73 32.85 -4.69 -1.29
C SER A 73 34.15 -3.92 -1.07
N PHE A 74 34.12 -2.89 -0.21
CA PHE A 74 35.30 -2.16 0.20
C PHE A 74 36.25 -3.04 1.03
N GLU A 75 35.74 -3.74 2.05
CA GLU A 75 36.51 -4.71 2.83
C GLU A 75 37.18 -5.77 1.94
N LEU A 76 36.43 -6.32 0.98
CA LEU A 76 36.93 -7.32 0.04
C LEU A 76 38.07 -6.75 -0.81
N SER A 77 37.95 -5.53 -1.31
CA SER A 77 39.01 -4.87 -2.09
C SER A 77 40.28 -4.64 -1.25
N HIS A 78 40.11 -4.28 0.03
CA HIS A 78 41.21 -4.10 0.96
C HIS A 78 41.94 -5.42 1.22
N LEU A 79 41.21 -6.51 1.47
CA LEU A 79 41.80 -7.84 1.68
C LEU A 79 42.51 -8.37 0.43
N ARG A 80 42.00 -8.08 -0.78
CA ARG A 80 42.69 -8.43 -2.03
C ARG A 80 44.04 -7.71 -2.15
N ARG A 81 44.11 -6.43 -1.75
CA ARG A 81 45.39 -5.69 -1.68
C ARG A 81 46.35 -6.30 -0.66
N ILE A 82 45.87 -6.76 0.50
CA ILE A 82 46.69 -7.47 1.49
C ILE A 82 47.21 -8.79 0.93
N ARG A 83 46.37 -9.56 0.23
CA ARG A 83 46.77 -10.79 -0.46
C ARG A 83 47.86 -10.53 -1.49
N GLU A 84 47.72 -9.48 -2.29
CA GLU A 84 48.73 -9.05 -3.27
C GLU A 84 50.05 -8.67 -2.59
N ALA A 85 50.00 -7.87 -1.52
CA ALA A 85 51.18 -7.50 -0.73
C ALA A 85 51.88 -8.74 -0.12
N SER A 86 51.10 -9.69 0.40
CA SER A 86 51.64 -10.96 0.93
C SER A 86 52.35 -11.78 -0.13
N VAL A 87 51.81 -11.85 -1.35
CA VAL A 87 52.47 -12.54 -2.47
C VAL A 87 53.74 -11.81 -2.89
N ALA A 88 53.69 -10.48 -2.95
CA ALA A 88 54.78 -9.64 -3.41
C ALA A 88 55.99 -9.66 -2.44
N LEU A 89 55.76 -9.84 -1.13
CA LEU A 89 56.80 -10.06 -0.13
C LEU A 89 57.65 -11.33 -0.37
N ASN A 90 57.16 -12.30 -1.14
CA ASN A 90 57.91 -13.50 -1.51
C ASN A 90 58.89 -13.28 -2.67
N VAL A 91 58.81 -12.13 -3.34
CA VAL A 91 59.70 -11.72 -4.43
C VAL A 91 60.65 -10.64 -3.91
N TRP A 92 61.86 -10.56 -4.45
CA TRP A 92 62.81 -9.52 -4.07
C TRP A 92 62.25 -8.12 -4.35
N GLN A 93 62.40 -7.20 -3.39
CA GLN A 93 61.89 -5.82 -3.44
C GLN A 93 62.81 -4.84 -2.71
N PRO A 94 62.75 -3.53 -3.03
CA PRO A 94 63.39 -2.48 -2.23
C PRO A 94 62.84 -2.42 -0.80
N GLU A 95 63.69 -2.11 0.19
CA GLU A 95 63.31 -2.14 1.61
C GLU A 95 62.18 -1.16 1.97
N ASP A 96 62.12 0.01 1.32
CA ASP A 96 61.04 0.99 1.56
C ASP A 96 59.66 0.41 1.19
N VAL A 97 59.59 -0.33 0.08
CA VAL A 97 58.35 -0.98 -0.40
C VAL A 97 58.02 -2.17 0.48
N ARG A 98 59.04 -2.95 0.85
CA ARG A 98 58.92 -4.15 1.67
C ARG A 98 58.41 -3.83 3.08
N GLY A 99 58.93 -2.76 3.70
CA GLY A 99 58.50 -2.32 5.03
C GLY A 99 57.01 -1.95 5.08
N SER A 100 56.53 -1.20 4.09
CA SER A 100 55.11 -0.83 3.98
C SER A 100 54.20 -2.05 3.77
N GLN A 101 54.56 -2.96 2.86
CA GLN A 101 53.80 -4.18 2.60
C GLN A 101 53.77 -5.11 3.82
N LYS A 102 54.89 -5.22 4.53
CA LYS A 102 55.01 -6.04 5.75
C LYS A 102 54.08 -5.51 6.85
N GLN A 103 54.07 -4.20 7.09
CA GLN A 103 53.15 -3.58 8.06
C GLN A 103 51.68 -3.84 7.71
N MET A 104 51.30 -3.76 6.42
CA MET A 104 49.94 -4.06 5.97
C MET A 104 49.54 -5.52 6.23
N VAL A 105 50.46 -6.47 5.99
CA VAL A 105 50.18 -7.90 6.18
C VAL A 105 50.14 -8.26 7.67
N GLU A 106 51.04 -7.71 8.49
CA GLU A 106 51.09 -7.96 9.94
C GLU A 106 49.83 -7.48 10.68
N GLN A 107 49.15 -6.45 10.18
CA GLN A 107 47.87 -5.99 10.73
C GLN A 107 46.72 -6.98 10.52
N CYS A 108 46.87 -7.97 9.63
CA CYS A 108 45.85 -8.95 9.31
C CYS A 108 46.10 -10.28 10.06
N VAL A 109 45.37 -10.51 11.15
CA VAL A 109 45.53 -11.70 12.02
C VAL A 109 44.98 -12.98 11.39
N VAL A 110 44.00 -12.86 10.48
CA VAL A 110 43.33 -13.99 9.83
C VAL A 110 43.85 -14.15 8.40
N PRO A 111 44.08 -15.38 7.90
CA PRO A 111 44.47 -15.60 6.51
C PRO A 111 43.50 -14.91 5.53
N ALA A 112 44.03 -14.03 4.68
CA ALA A 112 43.22 -13.22 3.77
C ALA A 112 42.31 -14.07 2.87
N GLU A 113 42.78 -15.24 2.43
CA GLU A 113 42.05 -16.12 1.52
C GLU A 113 40.72 -16.66 2.12
N SER A 114 40.70 -17.03 3.40
CA SER A 114 39.48 -17.54 4.05
C SER A 114 38.46 -16.43 4.23
N ARG A 115 38.91 -15.24 4.65
CA ARG A 115 38.04 -14.06 4.81
C ARG A 115 37.49 -13.57 3.47
N ILE A 116 38.30 -13.57 2.40
CA ILE A 116 37.85 -13.24 1.04
C ILE A 116 36.71 -14.17 0.62
N ARG A 117 36.86 -15.49 0.77
CA ARG A 117 35.81 -16.46 0.41
C ARG A 117 34.52 -16.25 1.19
N ALA A 118 34.62 -15.97 2.50
CA ALA A 118 33.45 -15.65 3.33
C ALA A 118 32.71 -14.41 2.82
N LEU A 119 33.44 -13.32 2.58
CA LEU A 119 32.85 -12.07 2.06
C LEU A 119 32.25 -12.23 0.65
N GLU A 120 32.83 -13.06 -0.21
CA GLU A 120 32.24 -13.35 -1.52
C GLU A 120 30.90 -14.09 -1.40
N MET A 121 30.77 -15.00 -0.44
CA MET A 121 29.50 -15.66 -0.16
C MET A 121 28.46 -14.70 0.42
N GLU A 122 28.87 -13.80 1.32
CA GLU A 122 28.00 -12.75 1.87
C GLU A 122 27.49 -11.80 0.76
N LEU A 123 28.36 -11.36 -0.15
CA LEU A 123 27.95 -10.52 -1.29
C LEU A 123 26.94 -11.23 -2.20
N ARG A 124 27.11 -12.54 -2.43
CA ARG A 124 26.13 -13.34 -3.19
C ARG A 124 24.78 -13.38 -2.48
N LEU A 125 24.78 -13.52 -1.16
CA LEU A 125 23.56 -13.50 -0.35
C LEU A 125 22.85 -12.14 -0.44
N PHE A 126 23.57 -11.02 -0.27
CA PHE A 126 22.98 -9.68 -0.41
C PHE A 126 22.39 -9.46 -1.80
N LYS A 127 23.09 -9.90 -2.85
CA LYS A 127 22.57 -9.84 -4.21
C LYS A 127 21.25 -10.60 -4.35
N GLN A 128 21.16 -11.80 -3.80
CA GLN A 128 19.92 -12.59 -3.80
C GLN A 128 18.80 -11.90 -3.00
N GLN A 129 19.11 -11.37 -1.83
CA GLN A 129 18.16 -10.66 -0.97
C GLN A 129 17.61 -9.40 -1.65
N ILE A 130 18.48 -8.59 -2.27
CA ILE A 130 18.08 -7.40 -3.04
C ILE A 130 17.13 -7.80 -4.17
N LEU A 131 17.47 -8.84 -4.95
CA LEU A 131 16.61 -9.33 -6.02
C LEU A 131 15.24 -9.79 -5.52
N TRP A 132 15.20 -10.49 -4.38
CA TRP A 132 13.97 -10.92 -3.75
C TRP A 132 13.12 -9.73 -3.26
N LEU A 133 13.74 -8.76 -2.59
CA LEU A 133 13.07 -7.55 -2.13
C LEU A 133 12.52 -6.70 -3.29
N GLU A 134 13.29 -6.55 -4.35
CA GLU A 134 12.86 -5.82 -5.55
C GLU A 134 11.68 -6.52 -6.25
N LYS A 135 11.67 -7.86 -6.27
CA LYS A 135 10.52 -8.63 -6.75
C LYS A 135 9.30 -8.40 -5.87
N SER A 136 9.44 -8.53 -4.55
CA SER A 136 8.38 -8.28 -3.59
C SER A 136 7.83 -6.85 -3.68
N HIS A 137 8.70 -5.86 -3.90
CA HIS A 137 8.31 -4.47 -4.14
C HIS A 137 7.47 -4.32 -5.43
N ARG A 138 7.88 -4.95 -6.54
CA ARG A 138 7.09 -4.93 -7.79
C ARG A 138 5.72 -5.60 -7.62
N ASP A 139 5.67 -6.73 -6.92
CA ASP A 139 4.43 -7.45 -6.69
C ASP A 139 3.48 -6.66 -5.76
N GLU A 140 4.01 -6.02 -4.72
CA GLU A 140 3.22 -5.17 -3.82
C GLU A 140 2.72 -3.90 -4.52
N LYS A 141 3.51 -3.33 -5.44
CA LYS A 141 3.09 -2.20 -6.27
C LYS A 141 1.90 -2.57 -7.15
N ARG A 142 1.92 -3.76 -7.77
CA ARG A 142 0.77 -4.27 -8.55
C ARG A 142 -0.48 -4.39 -7.68
N ARG A 143 -0.36 -4.95 -6.47
CA ARG A 143 -1.49 -5.05 -5.51
C ARG A 143 -2.04 -3.69 -5.12
N LEU A 144 -1.17 -2.70 -4.92
CA LEU A 144 -1.57 -1.32 -4.64
C LEU A 144 -2.39 -0.74 -5.80
N ASP A 145 -1.93 -0.92 -7.03
CA ASP A 145 -2.59 -0.37 -8.22
C ASP A 145 -3.97 -1.02 -8.41
N THR A 146 -4.09 -2.34 -8.29
CA THR A 146 -5.38 -3.04 -8.30
C THR A 146 -6.31 -2.53 -7.18
N ALA A 147 -5.81 -2.34 -5.97
CA ALA A 147 -6.63 -1.84 -4.85
C ALA A 147 -7.11 -0.40 -5.09
N LYS A 148 -6.32 0.44 -5.77
CA LYS A 148 -6.73 1.80 -6.18
C LYS A 148 -7.81 1.76 -7.23
N GLU A 149 -7.67 0.92 -8.26
CA GLU A 149 -8.70 0.73 -9.29
C GLU A 149 -10.03 0.28 -8.66
N GLU A 150 -9.99 -0.74 -7.80
CA GLU A 150 -11.16 -1.19 -7.03
C GLU A 150 -11.79 -0.05 -6.22
N LEU A 151 -10.98 0.79 -5.56
CA LEU A 151 -11.49 1.92 -4.81
C LEU A 151 -12.18 2.94 -5.73
N GLU A 152 -11.66 3.21 -6.92
CA GLU A 152 -12.29 4.09 -7.90
C GLU A 152 -13.66 3.56 -8.33
N TYR A 153 -13.77 2.26 -8.63
CA TYR A 153 -15.07 1.63 -8.93
C TYR A 153 -16.05 1.72 -7.74
N MET A 154 -15.54 1.60 -6.51
CA MET A 154 -16.35 1.73 -5.29
C MET A 154 -16.78 3.16 -4.96
N LYS A 155 -16.23 4.22 -5.57
CA LYS A 155 -16.65 5.60 -5.25
C LYS A 155 -18.08 5.92 -5.69
N TYR A 156 -18.65 5.17 -6.63
CA TYR A 156 -20.04 5.35 -7.07
C TYR A 156 -21.02 4.79 -6.04
N HIS A 157 -21.93 5.65 -5.54
CA HIS A 157 -23.03 5.21 -4.68
C HIS A 157 -24.37 5.78 -5.16
N PRO A 158 -25.33 4.96 -5.65
CA PRO A 158 -26.60 5.43 -6.21
C PRO A 158 -27.47 6.25 -5.25
N LEU A 159 -27.28 6.06 -3.94
CA LEU A 159 -28.05 6.77 -2.90
C LEU A 159 -27.36 8.06 -2.43
N ARG A 160 -26.14 8.31 -2.90
CA ARG A 160 -25.47 9.59 -2.72
C ARG A 160 -26.22 10.59 -3.60
N LYS A 161 -26.94 11.50 -2.97
CA LYS A 161 -27.46 12.68 -3.67
C LYS A 161 -26.23 13.40 -4.23
N ASN A 162 -26.00 13.32 -5.54
CA ASN A 162 -25.13 14.28 -6.20
C ASN A 162 -25.69 15.66 -5.79
N GLY A 163 -24.85 16.52 -5.23
CA GLY A 163 -25.23 17.87 -4.78
C GLY A 163 -25.69 18.79 -5.92
N HIS A 164 -25.93 18.27 -7.12
CA HIS A 164 -26.68 18.95 -8.15
C HIS A 164 -28.16 18.74 -7.89
N SER A 165 -28.79 19.80 -7.40
CA SER A 165 -30.23 19.99 -7.36
C SER A 165 -30.85 19.71 -8.73
N ILE A 166 -31.20 18.45 -9.00
CA ILE A 166 -32.08 18.12 -10.12
C ILE A 166 -33.43 18.73 -9.76
N LYS A 167 -33.70 19.92 -10.31
CA LYS A 167 -35.02 20.56 -10.30
C LYS A 167 -36.01 19.53 -10.82
N ARG A 168 -36.83 18.97 -9.94
CA ARG A 168 -37.92 18.05 -10.31
C ARG A 168 -38.83 18.80 -11.29
N LYS A 169 -38.81 18.41 -12.58
CA LYS A 169 -39.87 18.81 -13.52
C LYS A 169 -41.18 18.24 -12.97
N LYS A 170 -42.14 19.11 -12.62
CA LYS A 170 -43.51 18.71 -12.28
C LYS A 170 -44.06 17.90 -13.46
N LEU A 171 -44.38 16.63 -13.23
CA LEU A 171 -45.16 15.85 -14.19
C LEU A 171 -46.55 16.48 -14.29
N LYS A 172 -46.93 16.92 -15.51
CA LYS A 172 -48.29 17.35 -15.82
C LYS A 172 -49.19 16.10 -15.73
N ILE A 173 -50.13 16.12 -14.81
CA ILE A 173 -51.25 15.18 -14.78
C ILE A 173 -52.15 15.56 -15.96
N CYS A 174 -52.22 14.71 -16.98
CA CYS A 174 -53.22 14.85 -18.04
C CYS A 174 -54.55 14.34 -17.50
N HIS A 175 -55.53 15.23 -17.33
CA HIS A 175 -56.92 14.83 -17.18
C HIS A 175 -57.43 14.37 -18.55
N SER A 176 -57.66 13.08 -18.71
CA SER A 176 -58.47 12.54 -19.80
C SER A 176 -59.94 12.80 -19.47
N SER A 177 -60.50 13.88 -20.01
CA SER A 177 -61.94 14.07 -20.08
C SER A 177 -62.50 13.10 -21.12
N PHE A 178 -63.14 12.03 -20.66
CA PHE A 178 -64.12 11.29 -21.45
C PHE A 178 -65.32 12.21 -21.67
N GLY A 179 -65.50 12.66 -22.90
CA GLY A 179 -66.75 13.26 -23.37
C GLY A 179 -67.57 12.17 -24.05
N SER A 180 -68.71 11.86 -23.44
CA SER A 180 -69.83 11.15 -24.06
C SER A 180 -70.55 12.05 -25.05
#